data_AF-A0A0N5AN82-F1
#
_entry.id   AF-A0A0N5AN82-F1
#
_cell.length_a   1.000
_cell.length_b   1.000
_cell.length_c   1.000
_cell.angle_alpha   90.00
_cell.angle_beta   90.00
_cell.angle_gamma   90.00
#
_symmetry.space_group_name_H-M   'P 1'
#
loop_
_entity.id
_entity.type
_entity.pdbx_description
1 polymer ?
#
loop_
_entity_poly.entity_id
_entity_poly.type
_entity_poly.pdbx_seq_one_letter_code
_entity_poly.pdbx_strand_id
1 'polypeptide(L)'
;MQTGDSVRGRGTLQVQGNRIPYCEQCRAPIRGAYVLANGVAYCPDHFVCANPACNKKLLEIGFVEEKGQKYCEQCFETLIAPHCAKCNRPIVADCLNALQKQWHPECFVCTHCQKPFGNSAFFLEKGQPYCEEDWNTLFTTRCFACNYPIEAGDRWVEALGSAFHSNCFNCTTCNVNLEGESFYAKNGAPYCKQHA
;
A
#
# COMPACT_ATOMS: atom_id res chain seq x y z
N MET A 1 -17.04 -6.29 0.96
CA MET A 1 -16.27 -7.10 -0.01
C MET A 1 -15.30 -7.92 0.83
N GLN A 2 -15.51 -9.23 0.90
CA GLN A 2 -14.83 -10.11 1.86
C GLN A 2 -13.34 -10.17 1.55
N THR A 3 -12.51 -9.84 2.55
CA THR A 3 -11.06 -9.91 2.47
C THR A 3 -10.67 -11.38 2.40
N GLY A 4 -10.07 -11.79 1.28
CA GLY A 4 -9.50 -13.13 1.14
C GLY A 4 -8.13 -13.15 1.79
N ASP A 5 -8.08 -13.04 3.12
CA ASP A 5 -6.84 -13.26 3.85
C ASP A 5 -6.58 -14.77 3.88
N SER A 6 -5.60 -15.25 3.12
CA SER A 6 -5.23 -16.66 3.12
C SER A 6 -4.74 -17.06 4.51
N VAL A 7 -5.41 -18.03 5.14
CA VAL A 7 -5.18 -18.41 6.54
C VAL A 7 -4.02 -19.41 6.61
N ARG A 8 -2.99 -19.08 7.39
CA ARG A 8 -1.89 -20.01 7.70
C ARG A 8 -2.24 -20.85 8.92
N GLY A 9 -2.00 -22.16 8.84
CA GLY A 9 -2.35 -23.07 9.90
C GLY A 9 -1.40 -24.26 10.03
N ARG A 10 -1.51 -24.93 11.18
CA ARG A 10 -0.91 -26.25 11.41
C ARG A 10 -1.99 -27.24 11.79
N GLY A 11 -1.93 -28.42 11.18
CA GLY A 11 -2.77 -29.55 11.60
C GLY A 11 -2.28 -30.08 12.95
N THR A 12 -3.20 -30.57 13.77
CA THR A 12 -2.85 -31.30 14.99
C THR A 12 -3.28 -32.75 14.86
N LEU A 13 -2.40 -33.68 15.24
CA LEU A 13 -2.73 -35.09 15.30
C LEU A 13 -3.50 -35.36 16.59
N GLN A 14 -4.71 -35.89 16.46
CA GLN A 14 -5.57 -36.26 17.57
C GLN A 14 -5.71 -37.78 17.62
N VAL A 15 -5.75 -38.33 18.83
CA VAL A 15 -5.97 -39.76 19.10
C VAL A 15 -7.25 -39.90 19.92
N GLN A 16 -8.28 -40.51 19.32
CA GLN A 16 -9.59 -40.91 19.88
C GLN A 16 -10.31 -39.96 20.86
N GLY A 17 -11.54 -39.59 20.48
CA GLY A 17 -12.58 -39.10 21.40
C GLY A 17 -13.84 -39.97 21.33
N ASN A 18 -14.84 -39.67 22.16
CA ASN A 18 -16.11 -40.43 22.23
C ASN A 18 -16.96 -40.42 20.93
N ARG A 19 -16.58 -39.64 19.91
CA ARG A 19 -17.29 -39.53 18.63
C ARG A 19 -16.35 -39.87 17.48
N ILE A 20 -16.84 -40.65 16.52
CA ILE A 20 -16.11 -41.00 15.30
C ILE A 20 -16.23 -39.83 14.31
N PRO A 21 -15.14 -39.09 14.01
CA PRO A 21 -15.18 -38.02 13.04
C PRO A 21 -15.23 -38.56 11.60
N TYR A 22 -15.72 -37.74 10.67
CA TYR A 22 -15.71 -38.02 9.24
C TYR A 22 -14.63 -37.17 8.55
N CYS A 23 -13.89 -37.76 7.62
CA CYS A 23 -12.90 -37.02 6.86
C CYS A 23 -13.58 -36.07 5.87
N GLU A 24 -13.17 -34.82 5.86
CA GLU A 24 -13.73 -33.81 4.95
C GLU A 24 -13.47 -34.14 3.47
N GLN A 25 -12.32 -34.76 3.15
CA GLN A 25 -11.93 -35.05 1.77
C GLN A 25 -12.62 -36.30 1.22
N CYS A 26 -12.54 -37.44 1.91
CA CYS A 26 -13.10 -38.70 1.40
C CYS A 26 -14.50 -39.01 1.94
N ARG A 27 -15.03 -38.19 2.86
CA ARG A 27 -16.34 -38.35 3.53
C ARG A 27 -16.52 -39.66 4.29
N ALA A 28 -15.45 -40.42 4.51
CA ALA A 28 -15.49 -41.69 5.24
C ALA A 28 -15.27 -41.48 6.76
N PRO A 29 -15.83 -42.36 7.62
CA PRO A 29 -15.58 -42.35 9.05
C PRO A 29 -14.11 -42.70 9.35
N ILE A 30 -13.46 -41.91 10.21
CA ILE A 30 -12.05 -42.09 10.58
C ILE A 30 -11.96 -42.94 11.85
N ARG A 31 -11.39 -44.14 11.72
CA ARG A 31 -11.14 -45.04 12.86
C ARG A 31 -9.67 -44.96 13.25
N GLY A 32 -9.37 -44.26 14.33
CA GLY A 32 -8.00 -44.08 14.84
C GLY A 32 -7.57 -42.62 14.89
N ALA A 33 -6.27 -42.38 14.68
CA ALA A 33 -5.73 -41.03 14.68
C ALA A 33 -6.22 -40.22 13.47
N TYR A 34 -6.50 -38.95 13.69
CA TYR A 34 -6.97 -38.03 12.65
C TYR A 34 -6.30 -36.67 12.80
N VAL A 35 -6.25 -35.92 11.70
CA VAL A 35 -5.75 -34.54 11.71
C VAL A 35 -6.91 -33.59 11.89
N LEU A 36 -6.81 -32.69 12.88
CA LEU A 36 -7.73 -31.58 13.06
C LEU A 36 -7.07 -30.29 12.57
N ALA A 37 -7.72 -29.60 11.63
CA ALA A 37 -7.28 -28.33 11.09
C ALA A 37 -8.49 -27.43 10.81
N ASN A 38 -8.46 -26.19 11.31
CA ASN A 38 -9.56 -25.21 11.18
C ASN A 38 -10.93 -25.77 11.61
N GLY A 39 -10.95 -26.60 12.66
CA GLY A 39 -12.18 -27.24 13.18
C GLY A 39 -12.67 -28.44 12.36
N VAL A 40 -11.96 -28.83 11.30
CA VAL A 40 -12.36 -29.89 10.38
C VAL A 40 -11.41 -31.09 10.49
N ALA A 41 -11.96 -32.30 10.41
CA ALA A 41 -11.22 -33.55 10.55
C ALA A 41 -10.81 -34.15 9.20
N TYR A 42 -9.59 -34.67 9.13
CA TYR A 42 -9.01 -35.29 7.95
C TYR A 42 -8.35 -36.62 8.31
N CYS A 43 -8.42 -37.60 7.42
CA CYS A 43 -7.51 -38.75 7.49
C CYS A 43 -6.06 -38.25 7.36
N PRO A 44 -5.08 -38.88 8.03
CA PRO A 44 -3.67 -38.53 7.86
C PRO A 44 -3.20 -38.54 6.40
N ASP A 45 -3.71 -39.48 5.57
CA ASP A 45 -3.36 -39.57 4.15
C ASP A 45 -4.14 -38.59 3.25
N HIS A 46 -5.19 -37.96 3.76
CA HIS A 46 -5.97 -36.94 3.04
C HIS A 46 -5.69 -35.52 3.52
N PHE A 47 -4.79 -35.35 4.48
CA PHE A 47 -4.29 -34.04 4.88
C PHE A 47 -3.02 -33.67 4.09
N VAL A 48 -3.21 -33.51 2.78
CA VAL A 48 -2.16 -33.31 1.78
C VAL A 48 -2.41 -32.03 0.97
N CYS A 49 -1.35 -31.54 0.30
CA CYS A 49 -1.43 -30.40 -0.60
C CYS A 49 -2.45 -30.65 -1.71
N ALA A 50 -3.37 -29.70 -1.91
CA ALA A 50 -4.43 -29.78 -2.92
C ALA A 50 -3.90 -29.75 -4.35
N ASN A 51 -2.67 -29.27 -4.59
CA ASN A 51 -2.01 -29.42 -5.88
C ASN A 51 -1.70 -30.92 -6.13
N PRO A 52 -2.35 -31.56 -7.12
CA PRO A 52 -2.18 -33.00 -7.37
C PRO A 52 -0.75 -33.39 -7.76
N ALA A 53 0.00 -32.47 -8.37
CA ALA A 53 1.40 -32.70 -8.72
C ALA A 53 2.35 -32.64 -7.50
N CYS A 54 1.90 -32.12 -6.36
CA CYS A 54 2.71 -31.96 -5.15
C CYS A 54 2.41 -33.05 -4.12
N ASN A 55 1.14 -33.21 -3.73
CA ASN A 55 0.63 -34.23 -2.80
C ASN A 55 1.42 -34.37 -1.46
N LYS A 56 2.21 -33.37 -1.05
CA LYS A 56 2.96 -33.38 0.22
C LYS A 56 2.01 -33.43 1.42
N LYS A 57 2.35 -34.22 2.44
CA LYS A 57 1.63 -34.25 3.72
C LYS A 57 1.81 -32.92 4.45
N LEU A 58 0.71 -32.27 4.79
CA LEU A 58 0.71 -30.91 5.35
C LEU A 58 0.83 -30.87 6.88
N LEU A 59 0.68 -32.02 7.53
CA LEU A 59 0.72 -32.10 9.00
C LEU A 59 2.05 -31.60 9.56
N GLU A 60 3.18 -31.94 8.92
CA GLU A 60 4.52 -31.63 9.41
C GLU A 60 4.99 -30.23 8.98
N ILE A 61 4.68 -29.84 7.74
CA ILE A 61 5.19 -28.60 7.13
C ILE A 61 4.23 -27.41 7.25
N GLY A 62 3.01 -27.63 7.74
CA GLY A 62 1.96 -26.61 7.77
C GLY A 62 1.27 -26.41 6.43
N PHE A 63 0.31 -25.48 6.39
CA PHE A 63 -0.47 -25.20 5.18
C PHE A 63 -0.96 -23.76 5.12
N VAL A 64 -1.28 -23.33 3.90
CA VAL A 64 -2.04 -22.12 3.59
C VAL A 64 -3.41 -22.56 3.07
N GLU A 65 -4.47 -22.00 3.63
CA GLU A 65 -5.84 -22.21 3.15
C GLU A 65 -6.25 -21.10 2.18
N GLU A 66 -6.70 -21.50 0.99
CA GLU A 66 -7.26 -20.61 -0.02
C GLU A 66 -8.57 -21.22 -0.54
N LYS A 67 -9.68 -20.48 -0.41
CA LYS A 67 -11.02 -20.91 -0.87
C LYS A 67 -11.41 -22.33 -0.38
N GLY A 68 -11.05 -22.67 0.86
CA GLY A 68 -11.33 -23.96 1.50
C GLY A 68 -10.38 -25.11 1.11
N GLN A 69 -9.43 -24.86 0.21
CA GLN A 69 -8.41 -25.84 -0.18
C GLN A 69 -7.08 -25.53 0.50
N LYS A 70 -6.29 -26.57 0.79
CA LYS A 70 -5.05 -26.45 1.56
C LYS A 70 -3.85 -26.69 0.68
N TYR A 71 -2.91 -25.77 0.69
CA TYR A 71 -1.69 -25.82 -0.10
C TYR A 71 -0.48 -25.80 0.82
N CYS A 72 0.61 -26.44 0.42
CA CYS A 72 1.89 -26.14 1.05
C CYS A 72 2.34 -24.74 0.64
N GLU A 73 3.19 -24.10 1.46
CA GLU A 73 3.64 -22.73 1.23
C GLU A 73 4.24 -22.52 -0.18
N GLN A 74 5.05 -23.48 -0.64
CA GLN A 74 5.67 -23.43 -1.96
C GLN A 74 4.63 -23.45 -3.10
N CYS A 75 3.58 -24.26 -3.00
CA CYS A 75 2.53 -24.29 -4.02
C CYS A 75 1.65 -23.05 -3.96
N PHE A 76 1.38 -22.53 -2.76
CA PHE A 76 0.68 -21.26 -2.62
C PHE A 76 1.46 -20.13 -3.28
N GLU A 77 2.76 -19.98 -2.94
CA GLU A 77 3.63 -18.94 -3.48
C GLU A 77 3.71 -18.96 -5.02
N THR A 78 3.82 -20.15 -5.61
CA THR A 78 4.07 -20.28 -7.05
C THR A 78 2.81 -20.24 -7.91
N LEU A 79 1.66 -20.68 -7.39
CA LEU A 79 0.44 -20.86 -8.18
C LEU A 79 -0.69 -19.90 -7.83
N ILE A 80 -0.66 -19.32 -6.63
CA ILE A 80 -1.84 -18.65 -6.05
C ILE A 80 -1.49 -17.25 -5.56
N ALA A 81 -0.34 -17.08 -4.91
CA ALA A 81 0.00 -15.86 -4.21
C ALA A 81 -0.04 -14.64 -5.16
N PRO A 82 -0.64 -13.53 -4.71
CA PRO A 82 -0.71 -12.32 -5.52
C PRO A 82 0.67 -11.69 -5.68
N HIS A 83 0.88 -10.97 -6.78
CA HIS A 83 2.15 -10.32 -7.07
C HIS A 83 2.13 -8.86 -6.63
N CYS A 84 3.18 -8.43 -5.94
CA CYS A 84 3.31 -7.04 -5.51
C CYS A 84 3.48 -6.10 -6.71
N ALA A 85 2.69 -5.03 -6.76
CA ALA A 85 2.72 -4.07 -7.86
C ALA A 85 4.03 -3.28 -8.00
N LYS A 86 4.86 -3.16 -6.94
CA LYS A 86 6.19 -2.55 -7.00
C LYS A 86 7.28 -3.52 -7.48
N CYS A 87 7.49 -4.63 -6.75
CA CYS A 87 8.63 -5.52 -6.98
C CYS A 87 8.30 -6.74 -7.85
N ASN A 88 7.02 -6.95 -8.20
CA ASN A 88 6.53 -8.09 -8.96
C ASN A 88 6.89 -9.46 -8.35
N ARG A 89 7.14 -9.53 -7.04
CA ARG A 89 7.33 -10.80 -6.32
C ARG A 89 6.03 -11.24 -5.63
N PRO A 90 5.83 -12.55 -5.45
CA PRO A 90 4.69 -13.08 -4.69
C PRO A 90 4.61 -12.51 -3.27
N ILE A 91 3.38 -12.26 -2.80
CA ILE A 91 3.09 -11.83 -1.44
C ILE A 91 2.65 -13.06 -0.64
N VAL A 92 3.58 -13.59 0.16
CA VAL A 92 3.42 -14.81 0.98
C VAL A 92 3.17 -14.51 2.46
N ALA A 93 2.86 -13.27 2.81
CA ALA A 93 2.65 -12.84 4.20
C ALA A 93 1.57 -11.76 4.21
N ASP A 94 1.83 -10.65 4.90
CA ASP A 94 0.93 -9.50 4.95
C ASP A 94 0.79 -8.87 3.57
N CYS A 95 -0.46 -8.67 3.16
CA CYS A 95 -0.80 -8.08 1.87
C CYS A 95 -1.53 -6.76 2.10
N LEU A 96 -0.95 -5.67 1.60
CA LEU A 96 -1.62 -4.38 1.59
C LEU A 96 -2.43 -4.22 0.30
N ASN A 97 -3.72 -3.92 0.44
CA ASN A 97 -4.59 -3.59 -0.68
C ASN A 97 -4.67 -2.07 -0.82
N ALA A 98 -4.08 -1.52 -1.88
CA ALA A 98 -4.08 -0.09 -2.16
C ALA A 98 -4.09 0.15 -3.67
N LEU A 99 -4.77 1.21 -4.12
CA LEU A 99 -4.84 1.58 -5.55
C LEU A 99 -5.39 0.46 -6.44
N GLN A 100 -6.35 -0.32 -5.92
CA GLN A 100 -6.89 -1.52 -6.59
C GLN A 100 -5.81 -2.56 -6.94
N LYS A 101 -4.67 -2.53 -6.25
CA LYS A 101 -3.53 -3.42 -6.43
C LYS A 101 -3.08 -3.98 -5.08
N GLN A 102 -2.24 -5.01 -5.14
CA GLN A 102 -1.66 -5.67 -3.98
C GLN A 102 -0.18 -5.32 -3.85
N TRP A 103 0.27 -5.12 -2.62
CA TRP A 103 1.62 -4.65 -2.31
C TRP A 103 2.14 -5.37 -1.07
N HIS A 104 3.45 -5.58 -1.01
CA HIS A 104 4.09 -5.78 0.29
C HIS A 104 4.00 -4.48 1.10
N PRO A 105 3.78 -4.53 2.43
CA PRO A 105 3.76 -3.34 3.28
C PRO A 105 5.01 -2.46 3.11
N GLU A 106 6.19 -3.07 2.99
CA GLU A 106 7.47 -2.40 2.74
C GLU A 106 7.63 -1.86 1.32
N CYS A 107 6.81 -2.33 0.38
CA CYS A 107 6.81 -1.86 -1.00
C CYS A 107 5.89 -0.65 -1.20
N PHE A 108 4.85 -0.49 -0.37
CA PHE A 108 3.94 0.64 -0.44
C PHE A 108 4.46 1.83 0.40
N VAL A 109 5.43 2.54 -0.18
CA VAL A 109 6.17 3.64 0.43
C VAL A 109 6.20 4.86 -0.49
N CYS A 110 6.56 6.03 0.03
CA CYS A 110 6.74 7.22 -0.79
C CYS A 110 7.75 6.97 -1.92
N THR A 111 7.39 7.35 -3.14
CA THR A 111 8.26 7.18 -4.31
C THR A 111 9.54 8.00 -4.21
N HIS A 112 9.48 9.16 -3.55
CA HIS A 112 10.65 10.03 -3.36
C HIS A 112 11.48 9.63 -2.14
N CYS A 113 10.98 9.79 -0.91
CA CYS A 113 11.77 9.51 0.29
C CYS A 113 11.83 8.04 0.74
N GLN A 114 11.09 7.12 0.10
CA GLN A 114 10.98 5.70 0.48
C GLN A 114 10.47 5.43 1.90
N LYS A 115 9.91 6.44 2.60
CA LYS A 115 9.29 6.25 3.91
C LYS A 115 7.91 5.59 3.77
N PRO A 116 7.54 4.66 4.67
CA PRO A 116 6.19 4.11 4.72
C PRO A 116 5.17 5.18 5.12
N PHE A 117 3.96 5.06 4.59
CA PHE A 117 2.88 6.01 4.88
C PHE A 117 2.26 5.80 6.27
N GLY A 118 2.28 4.57 6.78
CA GLY A 118 1.58 4.23 8.02
C GLY A 118 0.09 4.58 7.94
N ASN A 119 -0.36 5.45 8.85
CA ASN A 119 -1.73 5.96 8.88
C ASN A 119 -1.88 7.35 8.22
N SER A 120 -0.80 7.92 7.69
CA SER A 120 -0.82 9.22 7.02
C SER A 120 -1.44 9.11 5.62
N ALA A 121 -2.02 10.23 5.17
CA ALA A 121 -2.47 10.36 3.79
C ALA A 121 -1.28 10.28 2.81
N PHE A 122 -1.58 9.88 1.58
CA PHE A 122 -0.65 9.90 0.47
C PHE A 122 -1.31 10.52 -0.75
N PHE A 123 -0.50 11.07 -1.63
CA PHE A 123 -0.93 11.73 -2.86
C PHE A 123 -0.41 10.96 -4.07
N LEU A 124 -1.15 10.99 -5.17
CA LEU A 124 -0.78 10.27 -6.38
C LEU A 124 -0.35 11.25 -7.45
N GLU A 125 0.84 11.02 -8.01
CA GLU A 125 1.32 11.73 -9.20
C GLU A 125 1.67 10.69 -10.25
N LYS A 126 1.04 10.77 -11.43
CA LYS A 126 1.17 9.78 -12.53
C LYS A 126 1.03 8.31 -12.07
N GLY A 127 0.15 8.06 -11.09
CA GLY A 127 -0.10 6.74 -10.52
C GLY A 127 0.95 6.24 -9.52
N GLN A 128 1.92 7.07 -9.15
CA GLN A 128 2.92 6.77 -8.12
C GLN A 128 2.57 7.48 -6.81
N PRO A 129 2.69 6.82 -5.64
CA PRO A 129 2.33 7.41 -4.36
C PRO A 129 3.48 8.23 -3.78
N TYR A 130 3.17 9.40 -3.23
CA TYR A 130 4.08 10.34 -2.57
C TYR A 130 3.51 10.73 -1.19
N CYS A 131 4.39 10.98 -0.22
CA CYS A 131 3.95 11.56 1.05
C CYS A 131 3.59 13.03 0.82
N GLU A 132 2.78 13.60 1.69
CA GLU A 132 2.34 15.00 1.60
C GLU A 132 3.52 15.98 1.46
N GLU A 133 4.56 15.80 2.27
CA GLU A 133 5.77 16.65 2.27
C GLU A 133 6.48 16.64 0.92
N ASP A 134 6.75 15.44 0.38
CA ASP A 134 7.43 15.28 -0.91
C ASP A 134 6.52 15.74 -2.06
N TRP A 135 5.22 15.43 -2.00
CA TRP A 135 4.28 15.84 -3.03
C TRP A 135 4.19 17.37 -3.12
N ASN A 136 4.06 18.04 -1.97
CA ASN A 136 4.06 19.50 -1.90
C ASN A 136 5.39 20.08 -2.40
N THR A 137 6.51 19.49 -2.03
CA THR A 137 7.83 19.98 -2.43
C THR A 137 8.11 19.83 -3.93
N LEU A 138 7.64 18.73 -4.53
CA LEU A 138 7.97 18.39 -5.92
C LEU A 138 6.95 18.91 -6.93
N PHE A 139 5.68 19.06 -6.54
CA PHE A 139 4.59 19.26 -7.50
C PHE A 139 3.75 20.52 -7.26
N THR A 140 3.96 21.24 -6.16
CA THR A 140 3.27 22.53 -5.95
C THR A 140 4.14 23.71 -6.40
N THR A 141 3.51 24.68 -7.05
CA THR A 141 4.12 25.99 -7.28
C THR A 141 4.18 26.72 -5.95
N ARG A 142 5.35 27.22 -5.56
CA ARG A 142 5.54 27.94 -4.29
C ARG A 142 5.63 29.44 -4.54
N CYS A 143 4.97 30.21 -3.69
CA CYS A 143 5.12 31.66 -3.68
C CYS A 143 6.55 32.03 -3.27
N PHE A 144 7.26 32.78 -4.10
CA PHE A 144 8.65 33.19 -3.85
C PHE A 144 8.80 34.08 -2.61
N ALA A 145 7.78 34.88 -2.29
CA ALA A 145 7.85 35.80 -1.16
C ALA A 145 7.59 35.13 0.21
N CYS A 146 6.68 34.16 0.30
CA CYS A 146 6.34 33.52 1.58
C CYS A 146 6.76 32.05 1.68
N ASN A 147 7.24 31.45 0.59
CA ASN A 147 7.60 30.03 0.47
C ASN A 147 6.48 29.03 0.71
N TYR A 148 5.23 29.47 0.87
CA TYR A 148 4.07 28.57 0.95
C TYR A 148 3.61 28.13 -0.46
N PRO A 149 3.10 26.89 -0.61
CA PRO A 149 2.41 26.45 -1.82
C PRO A 149 1.30 27.42 -2.23
N ILE A 150 1.13 27.63 -3.53
CA ILE A 150 -0.02 28.29 -4.14
C ILE A 150 -1.03 27.17 -4.42
N GLU A 151 -2.13 27.15 -3.68
CA GLU A 151 -3.13 26.08 -3.74
C GLU A 151 -4.15 26.30 -4.87
N ALA A 152 -4.93 25.26 -5.18
CA ALA A 152 -5.98 25.35 -6.17
C ALA A 152 -7.08 26.33 -5.69
N GLY A 153 -7.20 27.48 -6.37
CA GLY A 153 -8.13 28.54 -6.02
C GLY A 153 -7.46 29.81 -5.51
N ASP A 154 -6.15 29.76 -5.21
CA ASP A 154 -5.41 30.96 -4.85
C ASP A 154 -5.26 31.90 -6.04
N ARG A 155 -5.43 33.19 -5.77
CA ARG A 155 -5.04 34.25 -6.70
C ARG A 155 -3.54 34.43 -6.62
N TRP A 156 -2.88 34.35 -7.77
CA TRP A 156 -1.44 34.46 -7.88
C TRP A 156 -1.03 35.19 -9.16
N VAL A 157 0.19 35.72 -9.16
CA VAL A 157 0.82 36.40 -10.29
C VAL A 157 2.18 35.80 -10.57
N GLU A 158 2.55 35.78 -11.85
CA GLU A 158 3.92 35.46 -12.28
C GLU A 158 4.67 36.77 -12.54
N ALA A 159 5.80 36.95 -11.87
CA ALA A 159 6.65 38.12 -12.03
C ALA A 159 8.10 37.72 -11.78
N LEU A 160 9.05 38.36 -12.48
CA LEU A 160 10.49 38.12 -12.25
C LEU A 160 10.90 36.64 -12.43
N GLY A 161 10.16 35.87 -13.24
CA GLY A 161 10.39 34.43 -13.44
C GLY A 161 9.93 33.54 -12.27
N SER A 162 9.19 34.10 -11.31
CA SER A 162 8.72 33.43 -10.11
C SER A 162 7.22 33.62 -9.89
N ALA A 163 6.59 32.69 -9.19
CA ALA A 163 5.20 32.81 -8.78
C ALA A 163 5.08 33.51 -7.42
N PHE A 164 4.06 34.34 -7.25
CA PHE A 164 3.72 35.02 -6.01
C PHE A 164 2.22 34.92 -5.77
N HIS A 165 1.77 34.67 -4.53
CA HIS A 165 0.38 34.99 -4.19
C HIS A 165 0.11 36.46 -4.52
N SER A 166 -1.10 36.79 -4.96
CA SER A 166 -1.48 38.18 -5.27
C SER A 166 -1.17 39.12 -4.10
N ASN A 167 -1.47 38.70 -2.87
CA ASN A 167 -1.20 39.46 -1.64
C ASN A 167 0.28 39.51 -1.23
N CYS A 168 1.13 38.68 -1.83
CA CYS A 168 2.56 38.61 -1.55
C CYS A 168 3.41 39.34 -2.59
N PHE A 169 2.82 39.77 -3.72
CA PHE A 169 3.52 40.57 -4.72
C PHE A 169 3.51 42.05 -4.34
N ASN A 170 4.39 42.42 -3.41
CA ASN A 170 4.44 43.75 -2.81
C ASN A 170 5.79 44.42 -3.04
N CYS A 171 5.81 45.76 -3.03
CA CYS A 171 7.06 46.52 -3.09
C CYS A 171 7.98 46.18 -1.93
N THR A 172 9.24 45.84 -2.21
CA THR A 172 10.21 45.43 -1.20
C THR A 172 10.51 46.50 -0.14
N THR A 173 10.27 47.78 -0.44
CA THR A 173 10.53 48.90 0.49
C THR A 173 9.33 49.27 1.34
N CYS A 174 8.14 49.42 0.74
CA CYS A 174 6.95 49.94 1.44
C CYS A 174 5.82 48.93 1.59
N ASN A 175 5.99 47.70 1.08
CA ASN A 175 5.02 46.61 1.15
C ASN A 175 3.64 46.91 0.51
N VAL A 176 3.55 47.94 -0.33
CA VAL A 176 2.33 48.19 -1.12
C VAL A 176 2.15 47.07 -2.14
N ASN A 177 0.94 46.58 -2.30
CA ASN A 177 0.62 45.55 -3.28
C ASN A 177 0.79 46.08 -4.71
N LEU A 178 1.37 45.25 -5.57
CA LEU A 178 1.72 45.57 -6.95
C LEU A 178 0.90 44.75 -7.96
N GLU A 179 -0.09 43.96 -7.52
CA GLU A 179 -0.97 43.23 -8.43
C GLU A 179 -1.73 44.21 -9.34
N GLY A 180 -1.58 44.02 -10.66
CA GLY A 180 -2.23 44.87 -11.66
C GLY A 180 -1.59 46.24 -11.87
N GLU A 181 -0.57 46.61 -11.10
CA GLU A 181 0.12 47.90 -11.18
C GLU A 181 1.44 47.78 -11.96
N SER A 182 1.89 48.90 -12.56
CA SER A 182 3.25 48.94 -13.14
C SER A 182 4.29 48.97 -12.03
N PHE A 183 5.32 48.14 -12.14
CA PHE A 183 6.42 48.02 -11.17
C PHE A 183 7.80 48.06 -11.85
N TYR A 184 8.84 48.22 -11.04
CA TYR A 184 10.24 48.19 -11.47
C TYR A 184 10.96 46.99 -10.82
N ALA A 185 11.79 46.30 -11.61
CA ALA A 185 12.58 45.18 -11.15
C ALA A 185 14.02 45.64 -10.84
N LYS A 186 14.49 45.47 -9.59
CA LYS A 186 15.90 45.66 -9.23
C LYS A 186 16.41 44.47 -8.46
N ASN A 187 17.53 43.89 -8.88
CA ASN A 187 18.16 42.73 -8.23
C ASN A 187 17.20 41.56 -7.95
N GLY A 188 16.25 41.30 -8.87
CA GLY A 188 15.25 40.24 -8.69
C GLY A 188 14.15 40.56 -7.67
N ALA A 189 14.01 41.81 -7.24
CA ALA A 189 12.99 42.27 -6.31
C ALA A 189 12.08 43.35 -6.94
N PRO A 190 10.76 43.34 -6.65
CA PRO A 190 9.81 44.29 -7.22
C PRO A 190 9.70 45.59 -6.39
N TYR A 191 9.65 46.74 -7.08
CA TYR A 191 9.54 48.06 -6.48
C TYR A 191 8.38 48.85 -7.11
N CYS A 192 7.64 49.60 -6.28
CA CYS A 192 6.62 50.52 -6.78
C CYS A 192 7.28 51.74 -7.44
N LYS A 193 6.49 52.54 -8.17
CA LYS A 193 6.95 53.75 -8.87
C LYS A 193 7.67 54.77 -7.96
N GLN A 194 7.37 54.79 -6.66
CA GLN A 194 7.97 55.70 -5.69
C GLN A 194 9.33 55.23 -5.13
N HIS A 195 9.64 53.94 -5.23
CA HIS A 195 10.88 53.32 -4.74
C HIS A 195 11.71 52.69 -5.88
N ALA A 196 11.42 53.13 -7.11
CA ALA A 196 12.01 52.66 -8.35
C ALA A 196 13.42 53.18 -8.60
#